data_AF-A0A816J1A1-F1
#
_entry.id   AF-A0A816J1A1-F1
#
_cell.length_a   1.000
_cell.length_b   1.000
_cell.length_c   1.000
_cell.angle_alpha   90.00
_cell.angle_beta   90.00
_cell.angle_gamma   90.00
#
_symmetry.space_group_name_H-M   'P 1'
#
loop_
_entity.id
_entity.type
_entity.pdbx_description
1 polymer ?
#
loop_
_entity_poly.entity_id
_entity_poly.type
_entity_poly.pdbx_seq_one_letter_code
_entity_poly.pdbx_strand_id
1 'polypeptide(L)'
;MLAMYSGQIGSFSSRDILLFFIMWELELIPVYLLLSMWGGKKRLYLATKFILYTAGSSIFLLIGVLGISLYGSNEPTLNLELLGNQAYPVTLEILFYIGFLIAFAVKSPIIPLHTWLTDTHGEAHYSICMLLAGILLKMGAYGLVRINMELLPHAHSMFSPWLMVVGTIQIIYAASTSTGQRNLKKRIAYSSVSHMGFIIIGIGSITDPGLNGAILQIISHGFIGAALFFLAGTSYDRIRLVYLDEMGGMAISIPKIFTMFTILSMASLALPGMSGFVAELIVFFGIITSQKYFLISKILIIFVMAIGMILTPTYLLSMSRQMFYGYKLINSWIKLFFFFDSGPRELFLSISILLPIIGIGIYPDFVLSLASDKVESILSNYY
;
A
#
# COMPACT_ATOMS: atom_id res chain seq x y z
N MET A 1 -8.84 1.97 18.08
CA MET A 1 -7.86 2.79 17.33
C MET A 1 -6.53 2.91 18.06
N LEU A 2 -6.46 3.30 19.35
CA LEU A 2 -5.17 3.39 20.05
C LEU A 2 -4.40 2.06 20.10
N ALA A 3 -5.08 0.94 20.38
CA ALA A 3 -4.48 -0.39 20.31
C ALA A 3 -3.97 -0.74 18.89
N MET A 4 -4.65 -0.27 17.84
CA MET A 4 -4.20 -0.45 16.46
C MET A 4 -2.94 0.38 16.18
N TYR A 5 -2.90 1.63 16.65
CA TYR A 5 -1.74 2.50 16.54
C TYR A 5 -0.51 1.88 17.25
N SER A 6 -0.67 1.34 18.45
CA SER A 6 0.41 0.64 19.16
C SER A 6 0.87 -0.63 18.43
N GLY A 7 -0.05 -1.45 17.91
CA GLY A 7 0.30 -2.65 17.15
C GLY A 7 1.05 -2.32 15.86
N GLN A 8 0.62 -1.28 15.15
CA GLN A 8 1.27 -0.82 13.93
C GLN A 8 2.69 -0.32 14.20
N ILE A 9 2.89 0.55 15.20
CA ILE A 9 4.24 0.98 15.59
C ILE A 9 5.08 -0.21 16.05
N GLY A 10 4.51 -1.08 16.87
CA GLY A 10 5.17 -2.28 17.39
C GLY A 10 5.73 -3.17 16.28
N SER A 11 5.01 -3.31 15.16
CA SER A 11 5.47 -4.11 14.03
C SER A 11 6.67 -3.52 13.28
N PHE A 12 6.84 -2.19 13.25
CA PHE A 12 8.00 -1.56 12.61
C PHE A 12 9.19 -1.43 13.57
N SER A 13 8.94 -1.39 14.88
CA SER A 13 9.96 -1.21 15.91
C SER A 13 10.49 -2.53 16.49
N SER A 14 9.79 -3.63 16.28
CA SER A 14 10.20 -4.95 16.77
C SER A 14 11.52 -5.39 16.14
N ARG A 15 12.51 -5.67 17.00
CA ARG A 15 13.77 -6.34 16.62
C ARG A 15 13.73 -7.85 16.85
N ASP A 16 12.67 -8.32 17.49
CA ASP A 16 12.39 -9.73 17.74
C ASP A 16 11.29 -10.20 16.80
N ILE A 17 11.50 -11.35 16.14
CA ILE A 17 10.60 -11.84 15.10
C ILE A 17 9.28 -12.39 15.66
N LEU A 18 9.28 -12.89 16.91
CA LEU A 18 8.04 -13.30 17.59
C LEU A 18 7.27 -12.07 18.07
N LEU A 19 7.97 -11.06 18.59
CA LEU A 19 7.35 -9.77 18.91
C LEU A 19 6.73 -9.13 17.66
N PHE A 20 7.42 -9.21 16.52
CA PHE A 20 6.89 -8.79 15.22
C PHE A 20 5.56 -9.49 14.92
N PHE A 21 5.49 -10.81 15.06
CA PHE A 21 4.24 -11.58 14.89
C PHE A 21 3.15 -11.16 15.87
N ILE A 22 3.47 -10.98 17.16
CA ILE A 22 2.48 -10.57 18.16
C ILE A 22 1.90 -9.20 17.81
N MET A 23 2.74 -8.24 17.42
CA MET A 23 2.29 -6.89 17.03
C MET A 23 1.51 -6.91 15.71
N TRP A 24 1.89 -7.79 14.78
CA TRP A 24 1.20 -8.05 13.52
C TRP A 24 -0.23 -8.59 13.71
N GLU A 25 -0.44 -9.43 14.72
CA GLU A 25 -1.76 -9.97 15.11
C GLU A 25 -2.55 -8.99 15.98
N LEU A 26 -1.87 -8.24 16.85
CA LEU A 26 -2.49 -7.31 17.78
C LEU A 26 -3.31 -6.24 17.06
N GLU A 27 -2.90 -5.81 15.86
CA GLU A 27 -3.69 -4.86 15.08
C GLU A 27 -4.96 -5.46 14.45
N LEU A 28 -5.04 -6.78 14.24
CA LEU A 28 -6.16 -7.41 13.53
C LEU A 28 -7.46 -7.33 14.34
N ILE A 29 -7.39 -7.57 15.65
CA ILE A 29 -8.58 -7.56 16.52
C ILE A 29 -9.24 -6.17 16.56
N PRO A 30 -8.51 -5.07 16.83
CA PRO A 30 -9.07 -3.72 16.73
C PRO A 30 -9.64 -3.39 15.35
N VAL A 31 -8.97 -3.79 14.25
CA VAL A 31 -9.48 -3.52 12.89
C VAL A 31 -10.78 -4.28 12.64
N TYR A 32 -10.86 -5.55 13.02
CA TYR A 32 -12.07 -6.35 12.90
C TYR A 32 -13.26 -5.72 13.64
N LEU A 33 -13.03 -5.27 14.88
CA LEU A 33 -14.05 -4.57 15.67
C LEU A 33 -14.45 -3.24 15.04
N LEU A 34 -13.48 -2.48 14.52
CA LEU A 34 -13.73 -1.22 13.84
C LEU A 34 -14.59 -1.41 12.58
N LEU A 35 -14.29 -2.43 11.78
CA LEU A 35 -15.05 -2.78 10.58
C LEU A 35 -16.47 -3.27 10.92
N SER A 36 -16.59 -4.20 11.86
CA SER A 36 -17.88 -4.81 12.22
C SER A 36 -18.86 -3.85 12.89
N MET A 37 -18.36 -2.88 13.68
CA MET A 37 -19.21 -1.90 14.38
C MET A 37 -19.46 -0.61 13.57
N TRP A 38 -18.46 -0.07 12.88
CA TRP A 38 -18.55 1.23 12.17
C TRP A 38 -18.49 1.14 10.64
N GLY A 39 -18.52 -0.07 10.07
CA GLY A 39 -18.63 -0.27 8.63
C GLY A 39 -20.04 -0.01 8.07
N GLY A 40 -20.15 -0.04 6.74
CA GLY A 40 -21.38 0.13 5.98
C GLY A 40 -22.32 -1.09 5.99
N LYS A 41 -23.09 -1.27 4.93
CA LYS A 41 -24.22 -2.24 4.90
C LYS A 41 -23.76 -3.69 5.04
N LYS A 42 -22.63 -4.04 4.40
CA LYS A 42 -22.08 -5.41 4.39
C LYS A 42 -20.98 -5.61 5.43
N ARG A 43 -20.95 -4.80 6.50
CA ARG A 43 -19.86 -4.74 7.48
C ARG A 43 -19.46 -6.08 8.10
N LEU A 44 -20.42 -6.92 8.49
CA LEU A 44 -20.12 -8.21 9.13
C LEU A 44 -19.44 -9.18 8.17
N TYR A 45 -19.98 -9.34 6.96
CA TYR A 45 -19.39 -10.19 5.91
C TYR A 45 -17.95 -9.74 5.56
N LEU A 46 -17.71 -8.44 5.55
CA LEU A 46 -16.40 -7.90 5.20
C LEU A 46 -15.40 -7.96 6.34
N ALA A 47 -15.86 -7.77 7.58
CA ALA A 47 -15.02 -7.97 8.75
C ALA A 47 -14.62 -9.45 8.88
N THR A 48 -15.54 -10.39 8.64
CA THR A 48 -15.22 -11.83 8.67
C THR A 48 -14.30 -12.22 7.51
N LYS A 49 -14.53 -11.72 6.29
CA LYS A 49 -13.60 -11.91 5.17
C LYS A 49 -12.20 -11.35 5.49
N PHE A 50 -12.12 -10.14 6.05
CA PHE A 50 -10.85 -9.53 6.47
C PHE A 50 -10.06 -10.42 7.43
N ILE A 51 -10.68 -10.82 8.53
CA ILE A 51 -9.98 -11.58 9.58
C ILE A 51 -9.61 -12.98 9.09
N LEU A 52 -10.46 -13.64 8.30
CA LEU A 52 -10.13 -14.96 7.75
C LEU A 52 -8.95 -14.91 6.78
N TYR A 53 -8.87 -13.89 5.93
CA TYR A 53 -7.72 -13.72 5.03
C TYR A 53 -6.44 -13.45 5.82
N THR A 54 -6.48 -12.49 6.74
CA THR A 54 -5.29 -11.98 7.43
C THR A 54 -4.79 -12.90 8.55
N ALA A 55 -5.68 -13.43 9.38
CA ALA A 55 -5.33 -14.40 10.40
C ALA A 55 -5.00 -15.78 9.78
N GLY A 56 -5.66 -16.15 8.68
CA GLY A 56 -5.34 -17.37 7.95
C GLY A 56 -3.92 -17.33 7.36
N SER A 57 -3.50 -16.17 6.85
CA SER A 57 -2.15 -16.02 6.29
C SER A 57 -1.08 -15.88 7.37
N SER A 58 -1.40 -15.31 8.53
CA SER A 58 -0.44 -15.14 9.62
C SER A 58 -0.06 -16.45 10.31
N ILE A 59 -0.84 -17.52 10.15
CA ILE A 59 -0.43 -18.87 10.56
C ILE A 59 0.88 -19.27 9.86
N PHE A 60 1.03 -18.97 8.57
CA PHE A 60 2.28 -19.22 7.84
C PHE A 60 3.43 -18.37 8.35
N LEU A 61 3.14 -17.14 8.80
CA LEU A 61 4.11 -16.29 9.47
C LEU A 61 4.60 -16.93 10.76
N LEU A 62 3.69 -17.38 11.62
CA LEU A 62 4.03 -18.05 12.88
C LEU A 62 4.85 -19.33 12.65
N ILE A 63 4.47 -20.15 11.67
CA ILE A 63 5.21 -21.36 11.31
C ILE A 63 6.63 -21.01 10.85
N GLY A 64 6.79 -19.98 10.02
CA GLY A 64 8.11 -19.50 9.59
C GLY A 64 8.94 -18.95 10.75
N VAL A 65 8.32 -18.18 11.66
CA VAL A 65 8.97 -17.65 12.87
C VAL A 65 9.50 -18.77 13.75
N LEU A 66 8.63 -19.73 14.09
CA LEU A 66 9.02 -20.87 14.93
C LEU A 66 10.07 -21.73 14.22
N GLY A 67 9.88 -22.00 12.93
CA GLY A 67 10.78 -22.80 12.11
C GLY A 67 12.19 -22.23 12.06
N ILE A 68 12.33 -20.93 11.82
CA ILE A 68 13.63 -20.25 11.84
C ILE A 68 14.23 -20.26 13.25
N SER A 69 13.44 -19.92 14.28
CA SER A 69 13.94 -19.81 15.65
C SER A 69 14.46 -21.12 16.25
N LEU A 70 13.90 -22.25 15.81
CA LEU A 70 14.24 -23.60 16.28
C LEU A 70 15.30 -24.27 15.40
N TYR A 71 15.69 -23.63 14.30
CA TYR A 71 16.63 -24.21 13.36
C TYR A 71 18.08 -24.10 13.87
N GLY A 72 18.77 -25.24 13.96
CA GLY A 72 20.21 -25.28 14.15
C GLY A 72 20.74 -24.90 15.55
N SER A 73 19.87 -24.63 16.54
CA SER A 73 20.31 -24.26 17.89
C SER A 73 19.68 -25.11 19.00
N ASN A 74 20.45 -25.35 20.06
CA ASN A 74 19.94 -25.90 21.32
C ASN A 74 19.18 -24.84 22.15
N GLU A 75 19.45 -23.56 21.90
CA GLU A 75 18.75 -22.42 22.51
C GLU A 75 18.09 -21.59 21.39
N PRO A 76 16.75 -21.50 21.36
CA PRO A 76 16.05 -20.77 20.30
C PRO A 76 16.33 -19.27 20.41
N THR A 77 16.74 -18.65 19.30
CA THR A 77 16.93 -17.20 19.20
C THR A 77 15.79 -16.56 18.41
N LEU A 78 15.30 -15.44 18.91
CA LEU A 78 14.21 -14.68 18.29
C LEU A 78 14.65 -13.31 17.76
N ASN A 79 15.89 -12.91 18.04
CA ASN A 79 16.47 -11.66 17.59
C ASN A 79 16.74 -11.70 16.07
N LEU A 80 16.13 -10.78 15.33
CA LEU A 80 16.25 -10.69 13.86
C LEU A 80 17.71 -10.54 13.40
N GLU A 81 18.54 -9.82 14.15
CA GLU A 81 19.94 -9.59 13.77
C GLU A 81 20.77 -10.89 13.84
N LEU A 82 20.53 -11.72 14.86
CA LEU A 82 21.19 -13.02 14.97
C LEU A 82 20.69 -13.99 13.90
N LEU A 83 19.38 -13.98 13.64
CA LEU A 83 18.75 -14.82 12.63
C LEU A 83 19.19 -14.49 11.21
N GLY A 84 19.49 -13.21 10.92
CA GLY A 84 19.97 -12.78 9.61
C GLY A 84 21.40 -13.22 9.29
N ASN A 85 22.19 -13.53 10.32
CA ASN A 85 23.56 -14.04 10.17
C ASN A 85 23.62 -15.58 10.15
N GLN A 86 22.49 -16.27 10.34
CA GLN A 86 22.43 -17.73 10.28
C GLN A 86 22.30 -18.21 8.83
N ALA A 87 23.07 -19.25 8.50
CA ALA A 87 22.98 -19.89 7.19
C ALA A 87 21.95 -21.02 7.19
N TYR A 88 21.00 -20.97 6.26
CA TYR A 88 20.00 -22.00 6.05
C TYR A 88 20.31 -22.81 4.78
N PRO A 89 20.02 -24.12 4.76
CA PRO A 89 20.00 -24.88 3.52
C PRO A 89 18.97 -24.27 2.56
N VAL A 90 19.34 -24.12 1.29
CA VAL A 90 18.52 -23.45 0.27
C VAL A 90 17.09 -23.98 0.20
N THR A 91 16.89 -25.30 0.35
CA THR A 91 15.56 -25.91 0.34
C THR A 91 14.66 -25.45 1.48
N LEU A 92 15.24 -25.28 2.67
CA LEU A 92 14.55 -24.84 3.87
C LEU A 92 14.34 -23.32 3.84
N GLU A 93 15.31 -22.58 3.31
CA GLU A 93 15.20 -21.15 3.03
C GLU A 93 14.04 -20.84 2.08
N ILE A 94 13.90 -21.60 0.99
CA ILE A 94 12.77 -21.51 0.04
C ILE A 94 11.43 -21.76 0.74
N LEU A 95 11.35 -22.76 1.63
CA LEU A 95 10.12 -23.10 2.33
C LEU A 95 9.69 -21.97 3.28
N PHE A 96 10.62 -21.41 4.04
CA PHE A 96 10.35 -20.24 4.89
C PHE A 96 9.99 -19.01 4.06
N TYR A 97 10.69 -18.78 2.95
CA TYR A 97 10.42 -17.66 2.05
C TYR A 97 8.99 -17.70 1.53
N ILE A 98 8.51 -18.87 1.09
CA ILE A 98 7.12 -19.03 0.61
C ILE A 98 6.12 -18.80 1.75
N GLY A 99 6.38 -19.34 2.95
CA GLY A 99 5.50 -19.15 4.10
C GLY A 99 5.33 -17.67 4.47
N PHE A 100 6.44 -16.94 4.57
CA PHE A 100 6.41 -15.50 4.81
C PHE A 100 5.85 -14.71 3.63
N LEU A 101 6.17 -15.10 2.39
CA LEU A 101 5.63 -14.49 1.18
C LEU A 101 4.10 -14.56 1.19
N ILE A 102 3.49 -15.68 1.57
CA ILE A 102 2.02 -15.80 1.66
C ILE A 102 1.46 -14.82 2.70
N ALA A 103 2.07 -14.76 3.89
CA ALA A 103 1.62 -13.86 4.95
C ALA A 103 1.69 -12.39 4.53
N PHE A 104 2.83 -11.98 3.95
CA PHE A 104 3.04 -10.63 3.47
C PHE A 104 2.19 -10.32 2.25
N ALA A 105 2.08 -11.24 1.28
CA ALA A 105 1.29 -11.08 0.07
C ALA A 105 -0.18 -10.76 0.34
N VAL A 106 -0.76 -11.38 1.37
CA VAL A 106 -2.12 -11.03 1.80
C VAL A 106 -2.19 -9.59 2.28
N LYS A 107 -1.26 -9.12 3.14
CA LYS A 107 -1.30 -7.72 3.62
C LYS A 107 -0.87 -6.70 2.55
N SER A 108 0.11 -7.01 1.69
CA SER A 108 0.64 -6.17 0.61
C SER A 108 -0.04 -6.45 -0.75
N PRO A 109 -1.39 -6.46 -0.76
CA PRO A 109 -2.31 -7.14 -1.68
C PRO A 109 -1.68 -7.63 -3.00
N ILE A 110 -0.82 -8.64 -2.92
CA ILE A 110 -0.16 -9.20 -4.09
C ILE A 110 -1.16 -10.11 -4.80
N ILE A 111 -1.30 -9.97 -6.11
CA ILE A 111 -2.20 -10.84 -6.88
C ILE A 111 -1.77 -12.30 -6.74
N PRO A 112 -2.70 -13.23 -6.43
CA PRO A 112 -4.17 -13.11 -6.42
C PRO A 112 -4.82 -12.80 -5.05
N LEU A 113 -4.02 -12.54 -4.02
CA LEU A 113 -4.42 -12.46 -2.61
C LEU A 113 -4.92 -11.06 -2.19
N HIS A 114 -5.53 -10.30 -3.10
CA HIS A 114 -5.93 -8.89 -2.89
C HIS A 114 -7.43 -8.68 -2.63
N THR A 115 -8.28 -9.70 -2.81
CA THR A 115 -9.74 -9.50 -2.88
C THR A 115 -10.38 -9.02 -1.57
N TRP A 116 -9.77 -9.28 -0.42
CA TRP A 116 -10.24 -8.80 0.88
C TRP A 116 -10.15 -7.27 0.99
N LEU A 117 -9.14 -6.67 0.36
CA LEU A 117 -8.82 -5.26 0.53
C LEU A 117 -9.87 -4.36 -0.11
N THR A 118 -10.20 -4.63 -1.37
CA THR A 118 -11.09 -3.75 -2.15
C THR A 118 -12.51 -3.77 -1.61
N ASP A 119 -12.92 -4.93 -1.09
CA ASP A 119 -14.21 -5.06 -0.44
C ASP A 119 -14.26 -4.36 0.93
N THR A 120 -13.24 -4.54 1.77
CA THR A 120 -13.19 -3.91 3.11
C THR A 120 -13.15 -2.39 3.02
N HIS A 121 -12.32 -1.82 2.15
CA HIS A 121 -12.28 -0.37 1.92
C HIS A 121 -13.58 0.19 1.35
N GLY A 122 -14.31 -0.59 0.56
CA GLY A 122 -15.58 -0.17 -0.04
C GLY A 122 -16.65 0.19 1.00
N GLU A 123 -16.62 -0.46 2.17
CA GLU A 123 -17.63 -0.29 3.22
C GLU A 123 -17.07 0.30 4.52
N ALA A 124 -15.75 0.35 4.70
CA ALA A 124 -15.15 0.88 5.92
C ALA A 124 -15.38 2.40 6.09
N HIS A 125 -15.43 2.83 7.35
CA HIS A 125 -15.39 4.24 7.70
C HIS A 125 -14.05 4.85 7.29
N TYR A 126 -14.03 6.12 6.87
CA TYR A 126 -12.84 6.73 6.28
C TYR A 126 -11.65 6.80 7.24
N SER A 127 -11.88 6.98 8.55
CA SER A 127 -10.83 6.91 9.57
C SER A 127 -10.15 5.54 9.64
N ILE A 128 -10.89 4.47 9.41
CA ILE A 128 -10.36 3.10 9.35
C ILE A 128 -9.61 2.92 8.02
N CYS A 129 -10.17 3.41 6.90
CA CYS A 129 -9.50 3.38 5.60
C CYS A 129 -8.15 4.11 5.61
N MET A 130 -8.04 5.23 6.33
CA MET A 130 -6.77 5.95 6.47
C MET A 130 -5.68 5.08 7.09
N LEU A 131 -6.01 4.32 8.14
CA LEU A 131 -5.04 3.44 8.79
C LEU A 131 -4.76 2.15 8.00
N LEU A 132 -5.80 1.57 7.39
CA LEU A 132 -5.68 0.40 6.51
C LEU A 132 -4.82 0.70 5.29
N ALA A 133 -5.19 1.73 4.54
CA ALA A 133 -4.49 2.11 3.32
C ALA A 133 -3.15 2.75 3.66
N GLY A 134 -3.09 3.61 4.67
CA GLY A 134 -1.90 4.37 5.03
C GLY A 134 -0.78 3.51 5.61
N ILE A 135 -1.11 2.53 6.47
CA ILE A 135 -0.11 1.83 7.30
C ILE A 135 -0.17 0.31 7.13
N LEU A 136 -1.35 -0.33 7.23
CA LEU A 136 -1.44 -1.80 7.24
C LEU A 136 -0.83 -2.43 5.98
N LEU A 137 -1.09 -1.82 4.82
CA LEU A 137 -0.48 -2.23 3.54
C LEU A 137 1.05 -2.21 3.56
N LYS A 138 1.62 -1.24 4.27
CA LYS A 138 3.05 -0.97 4.32
C LYS A 138 3.77 -1.95 5.22
N MET A 139 3.09 -2.47 6.24
CA MET A 139 3.62 -3.54 7.09
C MET A 139 3.95 -4.79 6.27
N GLY A 140 3.11 -5.14 5.29
CA GLY A 140 3.40 -6.25 4.38
C GLY A 140 4.65 -6.01 3.53
N ALA A 141 4.78 -4.82 2.95
CA ALA A 141 5.98 -4.45 2.18
C ALA A 141 7.24 -4.40 3.07
N TYR A 142 7.14 -3.88 4.29
CA TYR A 142 8.23 -3.89 5.26
C TYR A 142 8.65 -5.30 5.64
N GLY A 143 7.71 -6.22 5.86
CA GLY A 143 7.99 -7.63 6.09
C GLY A 143 8.73 -8.27 4.90
N LEU A 144 8.35 -7.95 3.66
CA LEU A 144 9.06 -8.44 2.48
C LEU A 144 10.52 -7.96 2.44
N VAL A 145 10.81 -6.73 2.85
CA VAL A 145 12.18 -6.21 2.89
C VAL A 145 12.94 -6.82 4.08
N ARG A 146 12.41 -6.71 5.30
CA ARG A 146 13.15 -7.05 6.53
C ARG A 146 13.23 -8.53 6.84
N ILE A 147 12.27 -9.33 6.38
CA ILE A 147 12.23 -10.77 6.65
C ILE A 147 12.62 -11.52 5.37
N ASN A 148 11.89 -11.31 4.26
CA ASN A 148 12.17 -12.09 3.05
C ASN A 148 13.48 -11.69 2.37
N MET A 149 13.79 -10.40 2.25
CA MET A 149 14.99 -9.94 1.54
C MET A 149 16.24 -9.98 2.43
N GLU A 150 16.14 -9.62 3.71
CA GLU A 150 17.29 -9.56 4.62
C GLU A 150 17.64 -10.90 5.28
N LEU A 151 16.66 -11.70 5.74
CA LEU A 151 16.94 -12.99 6.39
C LEU A 151 17.15 -14.16 5.41
N LEU A 152 16.53 -14.08 4.23
CA LEU A 152 16.47 -15.18 3.26
C LEU A 152 16.99 -14.75 1.87
N PRO A 153 18.27 -14.32 1.76
CA PRO A 153 18.78 -13.68 0.54
C PRO A 153 18.91 -14.63 -0.66
N HIS A 154 19.26 -15.89 -0.47
CA HIS A 154 19.39 -16.83 -1.59
C HIS A 154 18.01 -17.16 -2.16
N ALA A 155 17.04 -17.47 -1.31
CA ALA A 155 15.66 -17.69 -1.73
C ALA A 155 15.08 -16.44 -2.40
N HIS A 156 15.33 -15.25 -1.83
CA HIS A 156 14.89 -13.99 -2.44
C HIS A 156 15.44 -13.82 -3.85
N SER A 157 16.73 -14.10 -4.07
CA SER A 157 17.35 -13.99 -5.39
C SER A 157 16.67 -14.89 -6.44
N MET A 158 16.20 -16.07 -6.04
CA MET A 158 15.47 -17.01 -6.91
C MET A 158 14.04 -16.56 -7.20
N PHE A 159 13.36 -15.97 -6.20
CA PHE A 159 11.98 -15.49 -6.33
C PHE A 159 11.85 -14.06 -6.89
N SER A 160 12.94 -13.31 -6.93
CA SER A 160 12.99 -11.94 -7.42
C SER A 160 12.37 -11.74 -8.82
N PRO A 161 12.70 -12.59 -9.84
CA PRO A 161 12.06 -12.47 -11.15
C PRO A 161 10.54 -12.66 -11.10
N TRP A 162 10.07 -13.57 -10.23
CA TRP A 162 8.63 -13.82 -10.05
C TRP A 162 7.93 -12.63 -9.41
N LEU A 163 8.55 -11.99 -8.41
CA LEU A 163 8.02 -10.76 -7.82
C LEU A 163 7.86 -9.65 -8.87
N MET A 164 8.83 -9.47 -9.76
CA MET A 164 8.71 -8.47 -10.84
C MET A 164 7.56 -8.78 -11.80
N VAL A 165 7.39 -10.05 -12.20
CA VAL A 165 6.27 -10.47 -13.05
C VAL A 165 4.93 -10.25 -12.36
N VAL A 166 4.82 -10.61 -11.09
CA VAL A 166 3.57 -10.41 -10.33
C VAL A 166 3.28 -8.93 -10.14
N GLY A 167 4.29 -8.11 -9.82
CA GLY A 167 4.14 -6.67 -9.66
C GLY A 167 3.71 -5.97 -10.95
N THR A 168 4.25 -6.37 -12.10
CA THR A 168 3.85 -5.83 -13.41
C THR A 168 2.41 -6.19 -13.77
N ILE A 169 2.01 -7.45 -13.58
CA ILE A 169 0.62 -7.89 -13.77
C ILE A 169 -0.30 -7.12 -12.82
N GLN A 170 0.13 -6.91 -11.57
CA GLN A 170 -0.63 -6.19 -10.55
C GLN A 170 -0.92 -4.75 -10.94
N ILE A 171 0.04 -4.03 -11.51
CA ILE A 171 -0.17 -2.65 -11.98
C ILE A 171 -1.27 -2.61 -13.05
N ILE A 172 -1.18 -3.43 -14.10
CA ILE A 172 -2.16 -3.45 -15.20
C ILE A 172 -3.53 -3.91 -14.70
N TYR A 173 -3.58 -5.01 -13.97
CA TYR A 173 -4.83 -5.58 -13.48
C TYR A 173 -5.57 -4.60 -12.57
N ALA A 174 -4.87 -4.00 -11.60
CA ALA A 174 -5.51 -3.10 -10.64
C ALA A 174 -5.92 -1.77 -11.30
N ALA A 175 -5.11 -1.23 -12.21
CA ALA A 175 -5.44 -0.01 -12.93
C ALA A 175 -6.66 -0.21 -13.87
N SER A 176 -6.70 -1.32 -14.62
CA SER A 176 -7.84 -1.64 -15.50
C SER A 176 -9.12 -1.89 -14.70
N THR A 177 -9.04 -2.69 -13.62
CA THR A 177 -10.22 -2.96 -12.77
C THR A 177 -10.70 -1.71 -12.03
N SER A 178 -9.82 -0.79 -11.65
CA SER A 178 -10.17 0.52 -11.07
C SER A 178 -11.10 1.32 -11.97
N THR A 179 -10.80 1.41 -13.28
CA THR A 179 -11.66 2.13 -14.25
C THR A 179 -13.08 1.57 -14.30
N GLY A 180 -13.24 0.25 -14.16
CA GLY A 180 -14.52 -0.45 -14.17
C GLY A 180 -15.33 -0.33 -12.87
N GLN A 181 -14.73 0.13 -11.77
CA GLN A 181 -15.44 0.27 -10.50
C GLN A 181 -16.34 1.51 -10.49
N ARG A 182 -17.61 1.34 -10.09
CA ARG A 182 -18.57 2.44 -9.90
C ARG A 182 -18.57 3.03 -8.49
N ASN A 183 -18.15 2.24 -7.50
CA ASN A 183 -18.05 2.69 -6.11
C ASN A 183 -16.76 3.51 -5.92
N LEU A 184 -16.89 4.73 -5.40
CA LEU A 184 -15.79 5.67 -5.17
C LEU A 184 -14.66 5.05 -4.33
N LYS A 185 -14.99 4.52 -3.15
CA LYS A 185 -13.99 3.95 -2.24
C LYS A 185 -13.31 2.71 -2.83
N LYS A 186 -14.06 1.88 -3.58
CA LYS A 186 -13.48 0.72 -4.27
C LYS A 186 -12.51 1.15 -5.38
N ARG A 187 -12.83 2.19 -6.14
CA ARG A 187 -11.93 2.74 -7.17
C ARG A 187 -10.61 3.21 -6.57
N ILE A 188 -10.66 3.95 -5.46
CA ILE A 188 -9.45 4.35 -4.70
C ILE A 188 -8.71 3.11 -4.16
N ALA A 189 -9.42 2.11 -3.65
CA ALA A 189 -8.79 0.88 -3.15
C ALA A 189 -8.03 0.10 -4.24
N TYR A 190 -8.59 -0.02 -5.45
CA TYR A 190 -7.88 -0.63 -6.57
C TYR A 190 -6.68 0.22 -7.02
N SER A 191 -6.75 1.55 -6.96
CA SER A 191 -5.57 2.39 -7.19
C SER A 191 -4.45 2.12 -6.19
N SER A 192 -4.78 1.81 -4.93
CA SER A 192 -3.78 1.40 -3.95
C SER A 192 -3.12 0.07 -4.29
N VAL A 193 -3.87 -0.87 -4.87
CA VAL A 193 -3.30 -2.16 -5.34
C VAL A 193 -2.34 -1.93 -6.51
N SER A 194 -2.63 -1.00 -7.44
CA SER A 194 -1.69 -0.71 -8.54
C SER A 194 -0.40 -0.07 -8.04
N HIS A 195 -0.47 0.91 -7.13
CA HIS A 195 0.75 1.55 -6.59
C HIS A 195 1.61 0.59 -5.75
N MET A 196 1.00 -0.40 -5.08
CA MET A 196 1.74 -1.48 -4.40
C MET A 196 2.53 -2.37 -5.39
N GLY A 197 2.10 -2.47 -6.64
CA GLY A 197 2.84 -3.18 -7.68
C GLY A 197 4.24 -2.62 -7.92
N PHE A 198 4.40 -1.28 -7.88
CA PHE A 198 5.72 -0.65 -7.99
C PHE A 198 6.65 -0.99 -6.83
N ILE A 199 6.12 -1.15 -5.61
CA ILE A 199 6.90 -1.55 -4.43
C ILE A 199 7.47 -2.96 -4.65
N ILE A 200 6.64 -3.89 -5.11
CA ILE A 200 7.05 -5.28 -5.36
C ILE A 200 8.13 -5.33 -6.44
N ILE A 201 7.99 -4.53 -7.50
CA ILE A 201 8.99 -4.45 -8.56
C ILE A 201 10.32 -3.86 -8.05
N GLY A 202 10.27 -2.80 -7.23
CA GLY A 202 11.47 -2.19 -6.64
C GLY A 202 12.20 -3.12 -5.68
N ILE A 203 11.45 -3.89 -4.88
CA ILE A 203 12.03 -4.97 -4.04
C ILE A 203 12.65 -6.06 -4.94
N GLY A 204 11.95 -6.45 -6.00
CA GLY A 204 12.40 -7.46 -6.95
C GLY A 204 13.56 -7.04 -7.88
N SER A 205 13.97 -5.77 -7.92
CA SER A 205 15.09 -5.37 -8.79
C SER A 205 16.47 -5.62 -8.17
N ILE A 206 16.56 -5.79 -6.84
CA ILE A 206 17.81 -5.99 -6.08
C ILE A 206 18.87 -4.96 -6.48
N THR A 207 18.50 -3.69 -6.44
CA THR A 207 19.37 -2.55 -6.74
C THR A 207 19.16 -1.45 -5.73
N ASP A 208 20.20 -0.66 -5.50
CA ASP A 208 20.14 0.50 -4.60
C ASP A 208 19.00 1.47 -4.97
N PRO A 209 18.91 1.97 -6.22
CA PRO A 209 17.76 2.77 -6.63
C PRO A 209 16.44 1.99 -6.49
N GLY A 210 16.39 0.71 -6.85
CA GLY A 210 15.16 -0.07 -6.75
C GLY A 210 14.57 -0.14 -5.33
N LEU A 211 15.41 -0.45 -4.34
CA LEU A 211 14.99 -0.56 -2.95
C LEU A 211 14.67 0.81 -2.34
N ASN A 212 15.47 1.83 -2.65
CA ASN A 212 15.22 3.22 -2.27
C ASN A 212 13.89 3.74 -2.84
N GLY A 213 13.59 3.44 -4.10
CA GLY A 213 12.31 3.75 -4.75
C GLY A 213 11.14 3.01 -4.11
N ALA A 214 11.32 1.74 -3.74
CA ALA A 214 10.29 0.97 -3.02
C ALA A 214 9.98 1.58 -1.65
N ILE A 215 11.00 1.99 -0.88
CA ILE A 215 10.83 2.64 0.42
C ILE A 215 10.12 3.99 0.28
N LEU A 216 10.54 4.80 -0.71
CA LEU A 216 9.83 6.04 -1.02
C LEU A 216 8.38 5.79 -1.41
N GLN A 217 8.08 4.73 -2.17
CA GLN A 217 6.72 4.39 -2.58
C GLN A 217 5.85 3.90 -1.42
N ILE A 218 6.43 3.16 -0.46
CA ILE A 218 5.77 2.78 0.79
C ILE A 218 5.29 4.03 1.53
N ILE A 219 6.14 5.06 1.63
CA ILE A 219 5.86 6.31 2.36
C ILE A 219 4.92 7.21 1.56
N SER A 220 5.20 7.46 0.28
CA SER A 220 4.44 8.35 -0.61
C SER A 220 2.99 7.92 -0.70
N HIS A 221 2.75 6.64 -1.03
CA HIS A 221 1.42 6.07 -1.12
C HIS A 221 0.75 5.93 0.26
N GLY A 222 1.53 5.91 1.35
CA GLY A 222 1.03 6.06 2.73
C GLY A 222 0.23 7.34 2.90
N PHE A 223 0.87 8.47 2.60
CA PHE A 223 0.25 9.78 2.69
C PHE A 223 -0.86 9.98 1.65
N ILE A 224 -0.59 9.67 0.38
CA ILE A 224 -1.56 9.89 -0.72
C ILE A 224 -2.83 9.05 -0.51
N GLY A 225 -2.67 7.75 -0.20
CA GLY A 225 -3.79 6.86 0.04
C GLY A 225 -4.64 7.29 1.22
N ALA A 226 -4.01 7.65 2.36
CA ALA A 226 -4.74 8.15 3.53
C ALA A 226 -5.52 9.43 3.21
N ALA A 227 -4.93 10.37 2.46
CA ALA A 227 -5.56 11.63 2.11
C ALA A 227 -6.75 11.44 1.14
N LEU A 228 -6.62 10.57 0.12
CA LEU A 228 -7.71 10.27 -0.80
C LEU A 228 -8.89 9.58 -0.10
N PHE A 229 -8.62 8.62 0.79
CA PHE A 229 -9.69 7.98 1.58
C PHE A 229 -10.34 8.94 2.57
N PHE A 230 -9.57 9.86 3.17
CA PHE A 230 -10.12 10.92 4.02
C PHE A 230 -11.10 11.79 3.24
N LEU A 231 -10.70 12.29 2.06
CA LEU A 231 -11.56 13.15 1.23
C LEU A 231 -12.75 12.41 0.61
N ALA A 232 -12.60 11.13 0.27
CA ALA A 232 -13.72 10.28 -0.12
C ALA A 232 -14.74 10.09 1.02
N GLY A 233 -14.26 10.07 2.27
CA GLY A 233 -15.10 10.04 3.47
C GLY A 233 -15.85 11.34 3.71
N THR A 234 -15.14 12.46 3.72
CA THR A 234 -15.73 13.78 3.99
C THR A 234 -16.71 14.20 2.88
N SER A 235 -16.47 13.81 1.63
CA SER A 235 -17.44 13.96 0.55
C SER A 235 -18.68 13.07 0.77
N TYR A 236 -18.50 11.81 1.17
CA TYR A 236 -19.61 10.93 1.52
C TYR A 236 -20.48 11.49 2.67
N ASP A 237 -19.90 12.13 3.68
CA ASP A 237 -20.67 12.68 4.80
C ASP A 237 -21.63 13.81 4.39
N ARG A 238 -21.30 14.56 3.34
CA ARG A 238 -22.12 15.66 2.81
C ARG A 238 -23.16 15.18 1.82
N ILE A 239 -22.74 14.30 0.92
CA ILE A 239 -23.52 13.92 -0.25
C ILE A 239 -24.35 12.65 0.03
N ARG A 240 -23.88 11.79 0.93
CA ARG A 240 -24.48 10.48 1.26
C ARG A 240 -24.64 9.54 0.05
N LEU A 241 -23.88 9.78 -1.02
CA LEU A 241 -23.79 8.92 -2.21
C LEU A 241 -22.43 8.22 -2.26
N VAL A 242 -22.43 6.95 -2.65
CA VAL A 242 -21.21 6.12 -2.78
C VAL A 242 -20.84 5.87 -4.25
N TYR A 243 -21.85 5.86 -5.12
CA TYR A 243 -21.70 5.50 -6.53
C TYR A 243 -21.45 6.74 -7.40
N LEU A 244 -20.42 6.67 -8.23
CA LEU A 244 -19.98 7.76 -9.10
C LEU A 244 -21.02 8.14 -10.16
N ASP A 245 -21.86 7.19 -10.59
CA ASP A 245 -22.90 7.42 -11.61
C ASP A 245 -24.01 8.37 -11.13
N GLU A 246 -24.18 8.46 -9.81
CA GLU A 246 -25.16 9.31 -9.10
C GLU A 246 -24.59 10.68 -8.71
N MET A 247 -23.28 10.88 -8.87
CA MET A 247 -22.57 12.12 -8.55
C MET A 247 -22.49 13.05 -9.78
N GLY A 248 -22.09 14.31 -9.54
CA GLY A 248 -21.86 15.30 -10.59
C GLY A 248 -21.99 16.74 -10.08
N GLY A 249 -21.24 17.66 -10.69
CA GLY A 249 -21.37 19.11 -10.45
C GLY A 249 -21.00 19.60 -9.04
N MET A 250 -20.28 18.79 -8.26
CA MET A 250 -19.99 19.09 -6.85
C MET A 250 -18.97 20.21 -6.64
N ALA A 251 -18.22 20.60 -7.69
CA ALA A 251 -17.22 21.66 -7.59
C ALA A 251 -17.81 22.99 -7.09
N ILE A 252 -19.08 23.26 -7.41
CA ILE A 252 -19.78 24.50 -7.03
C ILE A 252 -20.17 24.45 -5.54
N SER A 253 -20.61 23.30 -5.04
CA SER A 253 -21.10 23.15 -3.66
C SER A 253 -20.00 22.97 -2.62
N ILE A 254 -18.91 22.28 -2.98
CA ILE A 254 -17.82 21.90 -2.06
C ILE A 254 -16.43 22.22 -2.65
N PRO A 255 -16.14 23.50 -2.95
CA PRO A 255 -14.94 23.90 -3.71
C PRO A 255 -13.61 23.55 -3.01
N LYS A 256 -13.52 23.63 -1.68
CA LYS A 256 -12.27 23.29 -0.96
C LYS A 256 -11.98 21.80 -0.99
N ILE A 257 -13.02 20.96 -0.88
CA ILE A 257 -12.85 19.51 -1.04
C ILE A 257 -12.42 19.20 -2.46
N PHE A 258 -13.03 19.85 -3.45
CA PHE A 258 -12.65 19.72 -4.85
C PHE A 258 -11.18 20.07 -5.10
N THR A 259 -10.69 21.20 -4.59
CA THR A 259 -9.28 21.60 -4.77
C THR A 259 -8.33 20.62 -4.10
N MET A 260 -8.60 20.20 -2.85
CA MET A 260 -7.72 19.24 -2.17
C MET A 260 -7.77 17.86 -2.85
N PHE A 261 -8.94 17.41 -3.28
CA PHE A 261 -9.10 16.12 -3.95
C PHE A 261 -8.40 16.09 -5.29
N THR A 262 -8.48 17.17 -6.08
CA THR A 262 -7.78 17.27 -7.36
C THR A 262 -6.27 17.27 -7.16
N ILE A 263 -5.72 18.06 -6.22
CA ILE A 263 -4.27 18.06 -5.95
C ILE A 263 -3.77 16.69 -5.50
N LEU A 264 -4.48 16.01 -4.60
CA LEU A 264 -4.10 14.66 -4.13
C LEU A 264 -4.28 13.59 -5.21
N SER A 265 -5.30 13.74 -6.08
CA SER A 265 -5.43 12.87 -7.24
C SER A 265 -4.24 13.04 -8.19
N MET A 266 -3.77 14.27 -8.40
CA MET A 266 -2.56 14.54 -9.19
C MET A 266 -1.29 13.95 -8.53
N ALA A 267 -1.21 13.98 -7.20
CA ALA A 267 -0.11 13.31 -6.49
C ALA A 267 -0.10 11.80 -6.74
N SER A 268 -1.26 11.13 -6.72
CA SER A 268 -1.36 9.71 -7.10
C SER A 268 -1.11 9.44 -8.59
N LEU A 269 -1.16 10.46 -9.45
CA LEU A 269 -0.85 10.32 -10.88
C LEU A 269 0.63 10.38 -11.19
N ALA A 270 1.49 10.43 -10.17
CA ALA A 270 2.92 10.66 -10.34
C ALA A 270 3.19 11.99 -11.08
N LEU A 271 2.50 13.07 -10.69
CA LEU A 271 2.80 14.41 -11.20
C LEU A 271 4.18 14.88 -10.67
N PRO A 272 5.11 15.34 -11.54
CA PRO A 272 6.42 15.84 -11.11
C PRO A 272 6.33 16.93 -10.04
N GLY A 273 7.21 16.86 -9.04
CA GLY A 273 7.17 17.73 -7.85
C GLY A 273 6.29 17.19 -6.71
N MET A 274 5.64 16.04 -6.89
CA MET A 274 4.98 15.27 -5.84
C MET A 274 5.75 13.97 -5.56
N SER A 275 5.65 13.46 -4.33
CA SER A 275 6.38 12.27 -3.88
C SER A 275 6.10 11.00 -4.70
N GLY A 276 4.88 10.84 -5.23
CA GLY A 276 4.52 9.69 -6.07
C GLY A 276 5.36 9.59 -7.34
N PHE A 277 5.70 10.73 -7.97
CA PHE A 277 6.54 10.75 -9.17
C PHE A 277 7.95 10.26 -8.89
N VAL A 278 8.58 10.83 -7.86
CA VAL A 278 9.98 10.51 -7.53
C VAL A 278 10.12 9.05 -7.13
N ALA A 279 9.18 8.53 -6.34
CA ALA A 279 9.16 7.13 -5.93
C ALA A 279 9.07 6.18 -7.13
N GLU A 280 8.09 6.36 -8.03
CA GLU A 280 7.92 5.50 -9.20
C GLU A 280 9.12 5.62 -10.16
N LEU A 281 9.61 6.83 -10.41
CA LEU A 281 10.77 7.10 -11.28
C LEU A 281 12.05 6.41 -10.79
N ILE A 282 12.32 6.42 -9.48
CA ILE A 282 13.50 5.74 -8.92
C ILE A 282 13.35 4.22 -9.07
N VAL A 283 12.14 3.66 -8.93
CA VAL A 283 11.87 2.23 -9.21
C VAL A 283 12.17 1.90 -10.69
N PHE A 284 11.78 2.76 -11.64
CA PHE A 284 12.16 2.58 -13.05
C PHE A 284 13.67 2.51 -13.25
N PHE A 285 14.43 3.42 -12.63
CA PHE A 285 15.89 3.37 -12.69
C PHE A 285 16.47 2.12 -12.03
N GLY A 286 15.85 1.64 -10.93
CA GLY A 286 16.19 0.39 -10.27
C GLY A 286 16.23 -0.82 -11.19
N ILE A 287 15.28 -0.91 -12.13
CA ILE A 287 15.21 -2.02 -13.08
C ILE A 287 16.25 -1.87 -14.18
N ILE A 288 16.45 -0.66 -14.68
CA ILE A 288 17.41 -0.38 -15.75
C ILE A 288 18.82 -0.79 -15.31
N THR A 289 19.22 -0.39 -14.10
CA THR A 289 20.57 -0.61 -13.55
C THR A 289 20.81 -2.06 -13.08
N SER A 290 19.76 -2.86 -12.87
CA SER A 290 19.88 -4.23 -12.34
C SER A 290 20.72 -5.15 -13.23
N GLN A 291 21.83 -5.69 -12.75
CA GLN A 291 22.68 -6.56 -13.59
C GLN A 291 22.15 -7.99 -13.71
N LYS A 292 21.26 -8.43 -12.81
CA LYS A 292 20.76 -9.81 -12.73
C LYS A 292 19.79 -10.20 -13.84
N TYR A 293 19.17 -9.22 -14.50
CA TYR A 293 18.09 -9.45 -15.46
C TYR A 293 18.54 -9.28 -16.91
N PHE A 294 18.05 -10.15 -17.79
CA PHE A 294 18.27 -10.02 -19.23
C PHE A 294 17.65 -8.74 -19.79
N LEU A 295 18.27 -8.20 -20.84
CA LEU A 295 17.82 -6.96 -21.48
C LEU A 295 16.37 -7.05 -21.97
N ILE A 296 15.97 -8.21 -22.52
CA ILE A 296 14.62 -8.40 -23.05
C ILE A 296 13.54 -8.36 -21.95
N SER A 297 13.81 -8.98 -20.79
CA SER A 297 12.86 -8.97 -19.67
C SER A 297 12.72 -7.57 -19.06
N LYS A 298 13.83 -6.81 -18.97
CA LYS A 298 13.79 -5.42 -18.52
C LYS A 298 12.91 -4.56 -19.42
N ILE A 299 13.09 -4.66 -20.74
CA ILE A 299 12.32 -3.88 -21.72
C ILE A 299 10.82 -4.19 -21.57
N LEU A 300 10.45 -5.47 -21.45
CA LEU A 300 9.06 -5.88 -21.29
C LEU A 300 8.45 -5.33 -20.00
N ILE A 301 9.15 -5.45 -18.88
CA ILE A 301 8.70 -4.96 -17.58
C ILE A 301 8.52 -3.44 -17.59
N ILE A 302 9.49 -2.70 -18.13
CA ILE A 302 9.44 -1.23 -18.24
C ILE A 302 8.28 -0.80 -19.13
N PHE A 303 8.07 -1.46 -20.27
CA PHE A 303 6.96 -1.18 -21.17
C PHE A 303 5.60 -1.38 -20.49
N VAL A 304 5.44 -2.47 -19.73
CA VAL A 304 4.23 -2.74 -18.95
C VAL A 304 4.00 -1.68 -17.86
N MET A 305 5.04 -1.32 -17.11
CA MET A 305 4.91 -0.26 -16.10
C MET A 305 4.54 1.08 -16.72
N ALA A 306 5.07 1.42 -17.90
CA ALA A 306 4.71 2.63 -18.62
C ALA A 306 3.23 2.64 -19.02
N ILE A 307 2.67 1.51 -19.47
CA ILE A 307 1.22 1.35 -19.69
C ILE A 307 0.46 1.58 -18.38
N GLY A 308 0.96 1.02 -17.27
CA GLY A 308 0.42 1.25 -15.94
C GLY A 308 0.31 2.73 -15.57
N MET A 309 1.38 3.49 -15.77
CA MET A 309 1.40 4.94 -15.56
C MET A 309 0.42 5.67 -16.48
N ILE A 310 0.22 5.23 -17.72
CA ILE A 310 -0.79 5.81 -18.62
C ILE A 310 -2.22 5.51 -18.14
N LEU A 311 -2.43 4.36 -17.51
CA LEU A 311 -3.74 3.99 -16.96
C LEU A 311 -4.07 4.78 -15.70
N THR A 312 -3.10 5.28 -14.92
CA THR A 312 -3.41 6.02 -13.69
C THR A 312 -4.25 7.29 -13.94
N PRO A 313 -3.95 8.16 -14.94
CA PRO A 313 -4.81 9.30 -15.31
C PRO A 313 -6.22 8.88 -15.67
N THR A 314 -6.37 7.75 -16.36
CA THR A 314 -7.67 7.33 -16.88
C THR A 314 -8.69 7.11 -15.76
N TYR A 315 -8.32 6.44 -14.66
CA TYR A 315 -9.27 6.20 -13.56
C TYR A 315 -9.37 7.39 -12.60
N LEU A 316 -8.29 8.11 -12.28
CA LEU A 316 -8.33 9.22 -11.32
C LEU A 316 -8.95 10.48 -11.88
N LEU A 317 -8.61 10.87 -13.12
CA LEU A 317 -9.22 12.04 -13.76
C LEU A 317 -10.67 11.75 -14.17
N SER A 318 -10.98 10.52 -14.57
CA SER A 318 -12.38 10.13 -14.79
C SER A 318 -13.19 10.16 -13.50
N MET A 319 -12.61 9.71 -12.38
CA MET A 319 -13.23 9.81 -11.06
C MET A 319 -13.45 11.26 -10.64
N SER A 320 -12.44 12.13 -10.73
CA SER A 320 -12.57 13.55 -10.37
C SER A 320 -13.59 14.25 -11.27
N ARG A 321 -13.61 13.94 -12.57
CA ARG A 321 -14.63 14.41 -13.53
C ARG A 321 -16.04 13.98 -13.12
N GLN A 322 -16.25 12.70 -12.83
CA GLN A 322 -17.58 12.17 -12.47
C GLN A 322 -18.09 12.76 -11.14
N MET A 323 -17.21 13.02 -10.18
CA MET A 323 -17.59 13.63 -8.90
C MET A 323 -17.90 15.12 -9.04
N PHE A 324 -16.95 15.89 -9.56
CA PHE A 324 -16.95 17.34 -9.39
C PHE A 324 -17.43 18.11 -10.61
N TYR A 325 -17.23 17.56 -11.80
CA TYR A 325 -17.54 18.24 -13.06
C TYR A 325 -18.90 17.76 -13.62
N GLY A 326 -19.43 18.52 -14.57
CA GLY A 326 -20.67 18.18 -15.28
C GLY A 326 -21.92 18.88 -14.74
N TYR A 327 -22.97 18.88 -15.56
CA TYR A 327 -24.23 19.58 -15.31
C TYR A 327 -25.32 18.66 -14.71
N LYS A 328 -24.99 17.42 -14.32
CA LYS A 328 -25.94 16.59 -13.57
C LYS A 328 -26.23 17.28 -12.25
N LEU A 329 -27.32 18.05 -12.21
CA LEU A 329 -27.88 18.60 -11.01
C LEU A 329 -28.32 17.40 -10.18
N ILE A 330 -27.53 17.16 -9.14
CA ILE A 330 -27.94 16.50 -7.92
C ILE A 330 -29.45 16.74 -7.73
N ASN A 331 -30.22 15.64 -7.82
CA ASN A 331 -31.68 15.66 -7.83
C ASN A 331 -32.21 16.53 -6.67
N SER A 332 -33.34 17.21 -6.89
CA SER A 332 -33.94 18.20 -5.96
C SER A 332 -34.02 17.76 -4.48
N TRP A 333 -33.98 16.46 -4.20
CA TRP A 333 -33.99 15.83 -2.87
C TRP A 333 -32.73 16.10 -2.03
N ILE A 334 -31.58 16.38 -2.65
CA ILE A 334 -30.31 16.62 -1.92
C ILE A 334 -30.14 18.09 -1.51
N LYS A 335 -30.97 19.01 -2.04
CA LYS A 335 -31.02 20.42 -1.59
C LYS A 335 -31.43 20.58 -0.11
N LEU A 336 -31.91 19.53 0.54
CA LEU A 336 -32.31 19.53 1.95
C LEU A 336 -31.13 19.46 2.93
N PHE A 337 -29.93 19.09 2.47
CA PHE A 337 -28.73 19.15 3.31
C PHE A 337 -28.04 20.51 3.11
N PHE A 338 -27.92 21.30 4.18
CA PHE A 338 -27.08 22.48 4.19
C PHE A 338 -25.64 22.08 3.80
N PHE A 339 -25.24 22.37 2.57
CA PHE A 339 -23.88 22.11 2.09
C PHE A 339 -22.91 23.08 2.77
N PHE A 340 -22.39 22.69 3.92
CA PHE A 340 -21.14 23.23 4.41
C PHE A 340 -20.00 22.53 3.67
N ASP A 341 -19.10 23.32 3.08
CA ASP A 341 -17.82 22.84 2.54
C ASP A 341 -16.90 22.33 3.67
N SER A 342 -15.60 22.20 3.44
CA SER A 342 -14.66 21.74 4.47
C SER A 342 -14.57 22.69 5.67
N GLY A 343 -14.76 22.16 6.87
CA GLY A 343 -14.46 22.86 8.11
C GLY A 343 -12.94 23.04 8.31
N PRO A 344 -12.51 23.93 9.24
CA PRO A 344 -11.09 24.22 9.47
C PRO A 344 -10.29 22.98 9.86
N ARG A 345 -10.90 22.06 10.63
CA ARG A 345 -10.28 20.78 11.02
C ARG A 345 -9.98 19.88 9.81
N GLU A 346 -10.92 19.76 8.87
CA GLU A 346 -10.73 18.90 7.70
C GLU A 346 -9.66 19.47 6.77
N LEU A 347 -9.70 20.78 6.59
CA LEU A 347 -8.70 21.51 5.80
C LEU A 347 -7.31 21.37 6.41
N PHE A 348 -7.17 21.54 7.72
CA PHE A 348 -5.91 21.31 8.44
C PHE A 348 -5.36 19.90 8.23
N LEU A 349 -6.20 18.86 8.40
CA LEU A 349 -5.77 17.46 8.19
C LEU A 349 -5.35 17.18 6.74
N SER A 350 -6.08 17.73 5.77
CA SER A 350 -5.72 17.53 4.36
C SER A 350 -4.41 18.24 3.99
N ILE A 351 -4.16 19.43 4.53
CA ILE A 351 -2.93 20.19 4.30
C ILE A 351 -1.74 19.54 5.01
N SER A 352 -1.92 19.07 6.25
CA SER A 352 -0.82 18.43 6.99
C SER A 352 -0.31 17.16 6.33
N ILE A 353 -1.18 16.41 5.63
CA ILE A 353 -0.79 15.24 4.83
C ILE A 353 -0.20 15.65 3.47
N LEU A 354 -0.64 16.77 2.89
CA LEU A 354 -0.14 17.27 1.61
C LEU A 354 1.28 17.85 1.70
N LEU A 355 1.65 18.46 2.82
CA LEU A 355 3.00 18.98 3.05
C LEU A 355 4.13 17.94 2.84
N PRO A 356 4.12 16.75 3.46
CA PRO A 356 5.16 15.74 3.20
C PRO A 356 5.10 15.20 1.77
N ILE A 357 3.93 15.15 1.12
CA ILE A 357 3.81 14.73 -0.29
C ILE A 357 4.58 15.68 -1.21
N ILE A 358 4.44 17.00 -1.01
CA ILE A 358 5.18 18.00 -1.78
C ILE A 358 6.65 18.04 -1.36
N GLY A 359 6.92 18.02 -0.04
CA GLY A 359 8.28 18.10 0.50
C GLY A 359 9.19 17.00 -0.02
N ILE A 360 8.71 15.74 0.00
CA ILE A 360 9.45 14.60 -0.55
C ILE A 360 9.55 14.69 -2.09
N GLY A 361 8.52 15.24 -2.75
CA GLY A 361 8.54 15.43 -4.19
C GLY A 361 9.56 16.45 -4.68
N ILE A 362 9.83 17.49 -3.88
CA ILE A 362 10.84 18.53 -4.18
C ILE A 362 12.23 18.07 -3.73
N TYR A 363 12.33 17.45 -2.55
CA TYR A 363 13.60 17.04 -1.96
C TYR A 363 13.50 15.61 -1.37
N PRO A 364 13.70 14.56 -2.19
CA PRO A 364 13.56 13.18 -1.76
C PRO A 364 14.64 12.72 -0.78
N ASP A 365 15.80 13.38 -0.79
CA ASP A 365 16.95 13.07 0.07
C ASP A 365 16.60 13.15 1.57
N PHE A 366 15.57 13.92 1.94
CA PHE A 366 15.05 13.95 3.30
C PHE A 366 14.66 12.56 3.83
N VAL A 367 14.17 11.68 2.95
CA VAL A 367 13.80 10.30 3.29
C VAL A 367 14.91 9.33 2.92
N LEU A 368 15.55 9.52 1.77
CA LEU A 368 16.58 8.59 1.28
C LEU A 368 17.81 8.54 2.20
N SER A 369 18.23 9.69 2.75
CA SER A 369 19.35 9.75 3.70
C SER A 369 19.12 8.97 4.99
N LEU A 370 17.86 8.73 5.39
CA LEU A 370 17.52 7.92 6.56
C LEU A 370 17.61 6.41 6.27
N ALA A 371 17.53 6.01 5.00
CA ALA A 371 17.46 4.63 4.58
C ALA A 371 18.76 4.12 3.93
N SER A 372 19.63 5.00 3.43
CA SER A 372 20.83 4.67 2.65
C SER A 372 21.68 3.59 3.28
N ASP A 373 22.12 3.80 4.52
CA ASP A 373 23.05 2.89 5.21
C ASP A 373 22.44 1.49 5.37
N LYS A 374 21.13 1.45 5.62
CA LYS A 374 20.42 0.19 5.80
C LYS A 374 20.19 -0.51 4.46
N VAL A 375 19.86 0.23 3.41
CA VAL A 375 19.69 -0.30 2.04
C VAL A 375 21.00 -0.91 1.54
N GLU A 376 22.12 -0.22 1.74
CA GLU A 376 23.46 -0.74 1.41
C GLU A 376 23.75 -2.05 2.16
N SER A 377 23.48 -2.09 3.47
CA SER A 377 23.68 -3.30 4.29
C SER A 377 22.84 -4.50 3.85
N ILE A 378 21.64 -4.27 3.32
CA ILE A 378 20.77 -5.35 2.82
C ILE A 378 21.28 -5.83 1.46
N LEU A 379 21.69 -4.90 0.60
CA LEU A 379 22.15 -5.22 -0.75
C LEU A 379 23.53 -5.87 -0.78
N SER A 380 24.40 -5.61 0.20
CA SER A 380 25.69 -6.30 0.32
C SER A 380 25.56 -7.81 0.47
N ASN A 381 24.40 -8.34 0.87
CA ASN A 381 24.16 -9.79 0.93
C ASN A 381 23.93 -10.43 -0.46
N TYR A 382 23.81 -9.62 -1.51
CA TYR A 382 23.45 -10.06 -2.87
C TYR A 382 24.57 -9.93 -3.89
N TYR A 383 25.69 -9.31 -3.51
CA TYR A 383 26.91 -9.08 -4.28
C TYR A 383 28.08 -9.72 -3.53
#